data_AF-G9L1L9-F1
#
_entry.id   AF-G9L1L9-F1
#
_cell.length_a   1.000
_cell.length_b   1.000
_cell.length_c   1.000
_cell.angle_alpha   90.00
_cell.angle_beta   90.00
_cell.angle_gamma   90.00
#
_symmetry.space_group_name_H-M   'P 1'
#
loop_
_entity.id
_entity.type
_entity.pdbx_description
1 polymer ?
#
loop_
_entity_poly.entity_id
_entity_poly.type
_entity_poly.pdbx_seq_one_letter_code
_entity_poly.pdbx_strand_id
1 'polypeptide(L)' 'GFYCPEGTGLNWQPCPPGTYGPVLGLSSLPGCQACDGGRFCPSANATEAGGQCWEGFFCSRGSTRPNPEAGTE' A
#
# COMPACT_ATOMS: atom_id res chain seq x y z
N GLY A 1 3.98 5.59 -4.66
CA GLY A 1 3.12 6.04 -5.73
C GLY A 1 2.19 7.11 -5.20
N PHE A 2 1.90 8.05 -6.07
CA PHE A 2 0.87 9.07 -5.88
C PHE A 2 -0.16 8.89 -6.98
N TYR A 3 -1.39 9.25 -6.69
CA TYR A 3 -2.46 9.34 -7.67
C TYR A 3 -3.06 10.74 -7.64
N CYS A 4 -3.55 11.20 -8.78
CA CYS A 4 -4.22 12.49 -8.92
C CYS A 4 -5.69 12.23 -9.31
N PRO A 5 -6.66 12.37 -8.40
CA PRO A 5 -8.07 12.21 -8.72
C PRO A 5 -8.48 13.19 -9.83
N GLU A 6 -9.23 12.70 -10.82
CA GLU A 6 -9.78 13.57 -11.87
C GLU A 6 -10.60 14.72 -11.27
N GLY A 7 -10.47 15.90 -11.88
CA GLY A 7 -11.17 17.11 -11.42
C GLY A 7 -10.52 17.83 -10.23
N THR A 8 -9.42 17.30 -9.67
CA THR A 8 -8.67 18.00 -8.60
C THR A 8 -7.48 18.81 -9.11
N GLY A 9 -7.11 18.64 -10.39
CA GLY A 9 -6.01 19.35 -11.03
C GLY A 9 -4.64 18.78 -10.67
N LEU A 10 -3.95 19.42 -9.71
CA LEU A 10 -2.61 19.05 -9.22
C LEU A 10 -2.65 18.58 -7.76
N ASN A 11 -3.75 18.00 -7.31
CA ASN A 11 -3.86 17.49 -5.95
C ASN A 11 -3.34 16.04 -5.88
N TRP A 12 -2.02 15.91 -5.81
CA TRP A 12 -1.35 14.61 -5.68
C TRP A 12 -1.67 14.00 -4.33
N GLN A 13 -2.41 12.90 -4.32
CA GLN A 13 -2.74 12.12 -3.15
C GLN A 13 -1.78 10.93 -3.05
N PRO A 14 -1.13 10.69 -1.90
CA PRO A 14 -0.29 9.51 -1.73
C PRO A 14 -1.15 8.24 -1.72
N CYS A 15 -0.64 7.15 -2.28
CA CYS A 15 -1.25 5.83 -2.03
C CYS A 15 -1.23 5.56 -0.51
N PRO A 16 -2.36 5.11 0.07
CA PRO A 16 -2.43 4.85 1.49
C PRO A 16 -1.50 3.69 1.89
N PRO A 17 -1.07 3.63 3.16
CA PRO A 17 -0.28 2.50 3.66
C PRO A 17 -1.07 1.20 3.46
N GLY A 18 -0.34 0.10 3.22
CA GLY A 18 -0.92 -1.18 2.80
C GLY A 18 -1.06 -1.30 1.28
N THR A 19 -0.89 -0.20 0.55
CA THR A 19 -0.87 -0.19 -0.91
C THR A 19 0.39 0.49 -1.44
N TYR A 20 0.75 0.18 -2.67
CA TYR A 20 1.83 0.79 -3.42
C TYR A 20 1.36 1.15 -4.83
N GLY A 21 1.90 2.22 -5.38
CA GLY A 21 1.61 2.65 -6.75
C GLY A 21 2.81 2.33 -7.65
N PRO A 22 2.84 1.16 -8.32
CA PRO A 22 3.94 0.78 -9.22
C PRO A 22 3.94 1.57 -10.53
N VAL A 23 2.79 2.16 -10.88
CA VAL A 23 2.62 2.96 -12.09
C VAL A 23 2.63 4.44 -11.71
N LEU A 24 3.29 5.25 -12.53
CA LEU A 24 3.27 6.71 -12.41
C LEU A 24 2.02 7.28 -13.11
N GLY A 25 1.48 8.37 -12.58
CA GLY A 25 0.32 9.04 -13.18
C GLY A 25 -1.01 8.32 -12.95
N LEU A 26 -1.14 7.61 -11.83
CA LEU A 26 -2.44 7.05 -11.42
C LEU A 26 -3.47 8.17 -11.31
N SER A 27 -4.65 7.98 -11.89
CA SER A 27 -5.75 8.95 -11.81
C SER A 27 -6.70 8.68 -10.64
N SER A 28 -6.50 7.58 -9.89
CA SER A 28 -7.43 7.15 -8.86
C SER A 28 -6.80 6.16 -7.86
N LEU A 29 -7.40 6.08 -6.67
CA LEU A 29 -6.98 5.19 -5.58
C LEU A 29 -7.02 3.69 -5.93
N PRO A 30 -7.97 3.17 -6.74
CA PRO A 30 -7.94 1.79 -7.23
C PRO A 30 -6.68 1.45 -8.05
N GLY A 31 -5.97 2.48 -8.55
CA GLY A 31 -4.67 2.31 -9.19
C GLY A 31 -3.53 1.95 -8.24
N CYS A 32 -3.71 2.17 -6.92
CA CYS A 32 -2.77 1.71 -5.91
C CYS A 32 -2.98 0.20 -5.68
N GLN A 33 -1.96 -0.60 -5.97
CA GLN A 33 -1.98 -2.03 -5.71
C GLN A 33 -1.83 -2.32 -4.22
N ALA A 34 -2.71 -3.15 -3.67
CA ALA A 34 -2.53 -3.67 -2.32
C ALA A 34 -1.30 -4.58 -2.25
N CYS A 35 -0.57 -4.51 -1.14
CA CYS A 35 0.60 -5.34 -0.93
C CYS A 35 0.21 -6.81 -0.76
N ASP A 36 0.98 -7.69 -1.39
CA ASP A 36 0.73 -9.13 -1.38
C ASP A 36 0.84 -9.76 0.01
N GLY A 37 0.14 -10.88 0.19
CA GLY A 37 0.25 -11.68 1.40
C GLY A 37 1.69 -12.16 1.61
N GLY A 38 2.14 -12.15 2.87
CA GLY A 38 3.53 -12.40 3.25
C GLY A 38 4.44 -11.16 3.19
N ARG A 39 3.90 -9.99 2.80
CA ARG A 39 4.59 -8.70 2.81
C ARG A 39 3.78 -7.63 3.52
N PHE A 40 4.47 -6.57 3.95
CA PHE A 40 3.86 -5.42 4.60
C PHE A 40 4.33 -4.11 3.97
N CYS A 41 3.44 -3.13 3.91
CA CYS A 41 3.69 -1.81 3.34
C CYS A 41 3.37 -0.73 4.37
N PRO A 42 4.36 -0.34 5.18
CA PRO A 42 4.13 0.61 6.28
C PRO A 42 4.00 2.05 5.79
N SER A 43 4.62 2.36 4.66
CA SER A 43 4.71 3.72 4.14
C SER A 43 3.52 4.02 3.23
N ALA A 44 2.84 5.13 3.51
CA ALA A 44 2.10 5.83 2.48
C ALA A 44 3.08 6.24 1.37
N ASN A 45 2.60 6.46 0.14
CA ASN A 45 3.42 6.82 -1.02
C ASN A 45 4.43 5.77 -1.51
N ALA A 46 4.34 4.51 -1.06
CA ALA A 46 5.20 3.43 -1.56
C ALA A 46 5.04 3.23 -3.08
N THR A 47 6.13 3.26 -3.84
CA THR A 47 6.15 2.96 -5.29
C THR A 47 6.33 1.48 -5.58
N GLU A 48 6.74 0.71 -4.59
CA GLU A 48 7.06 -0.71 -4.73
C GLU A 48 6.45 -1.50 -3.58
N ALA A 49 6.34 -2.81 -3.76
CA ALA A 49 5.91 -3.70 -2.69
C ALA A 49 6.90 -3.60 -1.52
N GLY A 50 6.37 -3.58 -0.31
CA GLY A 50 7.16 -3.43 0.90
C GLY A 50 7.88 -4.72 1.33
N GLY A 51 8.37 -4.70 2.56
CA GLY A 51 9.21 -5.76 3.13
C GLY A 51 8.44 -7.05 3.42
N GLN A 52 9.18 -8.13 3.67
CA GLN A 52 8.61 -9.38 4.20
C GLN A 52 8.23 -9.21 5.67
N CYS A 53 7.19 -9.93 6.08
CA CYS A 53 6.79 -10.01 7.49
C CYS A 53 7.93 -10.50 8.37
N TRP A 54 7.83 -10.20 9.66
CA TRP A 54 8.74 -10.79 10.62
C TRP A 54 8.58 -12.31 10.69
N GLU A 55 9.68 -12.98 11.01
CA GLU A 55 9.70 -14.43 11.19
C GLU A 55 8.62 -14.85 12.21
N GLY A 56 7.82 -15.84 11.85
CA GLY A 56 6.70 -16.32 12.66
C GLY A 56 5.39 -15.52 12.51
N PHE A 57 5.36 -14.46 11.71
CA PHE A 57 4.14 -13.70 11.40
C PHE A 57 3.74 -13.85 9.93
N PHE A 58 2.43 -13.86 9.68
CA PHE A 58 1.87 -13.87 8.32
C PHE A 58 1.09 -12.58 8.07
N CYS A 59 1.57 -11.76 7.14
CA CYS A 59 0.84 -10.57 6.73
C CYS A 59 -0.22 -10.92 5.69
N SER A 60 -1.45 -10.50 5.95
CA SER A 60 -2.53 -10.53 4.96
C SER A 60 -2.34 -9.46 3.89
N ARG A 61 -3.06 -9.60 2.78
CA ARG A 61 -3.03 -8.63 1.68
C ARG A 61 -3.43 -7.25 2.22
N GLY A 62 -2.62 -6.24 1.96
CA GLY A 62 -2.86 -4.88 2.46
C GLY A 62 -2.32 -4.61 3.87
N SER A 63 -1.49 -5.50 4.43
CA SER A 63 -0.91 -5.27 5.76
C SER A 63 0.00 -4.05 5.78
N THR A 64 -0.17 -3.20 6.80
CA THR A 64 0.67 -2.04 7.07
C THR A 64 1.80 -2.34 8.05
N ARG A 65 1.75 -3.50 8.72
CA ARG A 65 2.70 -3.89 9.76
C ARG A 65 3.38 -5.22 9.45
N PRO A 66 4.66 -5.39 9.82
CA PRO A 66 5.40 -6.64 9.65
C PRO A 66 4.94 -7.75 10.60
N ASN A 67 4.28 -7.37 11.69
CA ASN A 67 3.74 -8.23 12.73
C ASN A 67 2.24 -7.93 12.91
N PRO A 68 1.39 -8.17 11.91
CA PRO A 68 -0.04 -8.08 12.14
C PRO A 68 -0.36 -9.08 13.24
N GLU A 69 -0.81 -8.58 14.38
CA GLU A 69 -1.39 -9.38 15.43
C GLU A 69 -2.51 -10.20 14.78
N ALA A 70 -2.26 -11.51 14.63
CA ALA A 70 -3.18 -12.44 14.00
C ALA A 70 -4.43 -12.56 14.88
N GLY A 71 -5.35 -11.59 14.81
CA GLY A 71 -6.44 -11.59 15.78
C GLY A 71 -7.37 -10.39 15.86
N THR A 72 -7.52 -9.54 14.84
CA THR A 72 -8.69 -8.65 14.83
C THR A 72 -9.23 -8.44 13.43
N GLU A 73 -10.27 -9.22 13.15
CA GLU A 73 -11.24 -9.11 12.06
C GLU A 73 -11.95 -7.75 12.06
#